data_AF-A0A920EKN3-F1
#
_entry.id   AF-A0A920EKN3-F1
#
_cell.length_a   1.000
_cell.length_b   1.000
_cell.length_c   1.000
_cell.angle_alpha   90.00
_cell.angle_beta   90.00
_cell.angle_gamma   90.00
#
_symmetry.space_group_name_H-M   'P 1'
#
loop_
_entity.id
_entity.type
_entity.pdbx_description
1 polymer ?
#
loop_
_entity_poly.entity_id
_entity_poly.type
_entity_poly.pdbx_seq_one_letter_code
_entity_poly.pdbx_strand_id
1 'polypeptide(L)'
;MDVIQRAADRWEIIYGLDPNDPSDASSDNDGDGISALQEFLNGTSPNQDGESTTLDIDGNNRYDALTDGLLVLRSMFGLTDDALIAGTVSGDAIFSSSADIQSRYLTLENSLDIDADGNVDALTDGLLILRYLFGLRGDTLIIGVVSPDATRSSSTDIEQYLLNLAPEI
;
A
#
# COMPACT_ATOMS: atom_id res chain seq x y z
N MET A 1 23.84 -21.66 -13.06
CA MET A 1 23.09 -20.88 -12.07
C MET A 1 22.04 -20.12 -12.83
N ASP A 2 20.79 -20.53 -12.68
CA ASP A 2 19.64 -19.93 -13.36
C ASP A 2 19.39 -18.51 -12.81
N VAL A 3 18.88 -17.60 -13.65
CA VAL A 3 18.54 -16.23 -13.25
C VAL A 3 17.40 -16.23 -12.23
N ILE A 4 16.48 -17.19 -12.39
CA ILE A 4 15.33 -17.40 -11.49
C ILE A 4 15.82 -17.78 -10.09
N GLN A 5 16.78 -18.71 -9.98
CA GLN A 5 17.33 -19.11 -8.68
C GLN A 5 17.97 -17.92 -7.95
N ARG A 6 18.78 -17.10 -8.63
CA ARG A 6 19.37 -15.90 -8.01
C ARG A 6 18.33 -14.86 -7.58
N ALA A 7 17.14 -14.86 -8.19
CA ALA A 7 16.06 -13.96 -7.81
C ALA A 7 15.33 -14.50 -6.57
N ALA A 8 15.04 -15.80 -6.54
CA ALA A 8 14.49 -16.49 -5.36
C ALA A 8 15.41 -16.36 -4.15
N ASP A 9 16.70 -16.68 -4.29
CA ASP A 9 17.67 -16.60 -3.19
C ASP A 9 17.73 -15.19 -2.56
N ARG A 10 17.61 -14.14 -3.38
CA ARG A 10 17.61 -12.75 -2.89
C ARG A 10 16.30 -12.39 -2.21
N TRP A 11 15.19 -12.86 -2.76
CA TRP A 11 13.86 -12.62 -2.22
C TRP A 11 13.71 -13.30 -0.86
N GLU A 12 14.18 -14.55 -0.72
CA GLU A 12 14.21 -15.30 0.54
C GLU A 12 15.02 -14.54 1.61
N ILE A 13 16.21 -14.01 1.26
CA ILE A 13 17.02 -13.19 2.19
C ILE A 13 16.29 -11.91 2.64
N ILE A 14 15.60 -11.23 1.72
CA ILE A 14 14.89 -9.97 2.02
C ILE A 14 13.74 -10.22 2.99
N TYR A 15 13.03 -11.34 2.81
CA TYR A 15 11.90 -11.72 3.63
C TYR A 15 12.25 -12.76 4.71
N GLY A 16 13.52 -12.88 5.10
CA GLY A 16 13.92 -13.67 6.27
C GLY A 16 13.69 -15.18 6.16
N LEU A 17 13.48 -15.71 4.96
CA LEU A 17 13.50 -17.14 4.63
C LEU A 17 14.94 -17.64 4.45
N ASP A 18 15.17 -18.96 4.42
CA ASP A 18 16.49 -19.56 4.24
C ASP A 18 16.68 -20.04 2.78
N PRO A 19 17.56 -19.37 1.99
CA PRO A 19 17.83 -19.76 0.61
C PRO A 19 18.43 -21.16 0.43
N ASN A 20 18.85 -21.80 1.52
CA ASN A 20 19.40 -23.16 1.52
C ASN A 20 18.39 -24.20 2.04
N ASP A 21 17.19 -23.80 2.46
CA ASP A 21 16.13 -24.68 2.91
C ASP A 21 14.91 -24.65 1.98
N PRO A 22 14.87 -25.46 0.91
CA PRO A 22 13.77 -25.44 -0.04
C PRO A 22 12.41 -25.90 0.54
N SER A 23 12.35 -26.32 1.81
CA SER A 23 11.10 -26.69 2.47
C SER A 23 10.29 -25.48 2.96
N ASP A 24 10.95 -24.34 3.18
CA ASP A 24 10.30 -23.10 3.58
C ASP A 24 9.48 -22.46 2.44
N ALA A 25 9.71 -22.86 1.19
CA ALA A 25 8.88 -22.50 0.04
C ALA A 25 7.39 -22.84 0.23
N SER A 26 7.07 -23.77 1.14
CA SER A 26 5.71 -24.15 1.53
C SER A 26 5.20 -23.49 2.81
N SER A 27 6.00 -22.64 3.45
CA SER A 27 5.59 -21.89 4.64
C SER A 27 4.53 -20.86 4.29
N ASP A 28 3.71 -20.56 5.28
CA ASP A 28 2.68 -19.53 5.27
C ASP A 28 2.92 -18.77 6.59
N ASN A 29 3.95 -17.91 6.62
CA ASN A 29 4.41 -17.32 7.88
C ASN A 29 3.46 -16.23 8.38
N ASP A 30 2.66 -15.66 7.47
CA ASP A 30 1.66 -14.65 7.80
C ASP A 30 0.23 -15.19 7.91
N GLY A 31 -0.03 -16.42 7.48
CA GLY A 31 -1.28 -17.13 7.73
C GLY A 31 -2.41 -16.74 6.79
N ASP A 32 -2.10 -16.20 5.61
CA ASP A 32 -3.07 -15.78 4.58
C ASP A 32 -3.55 -16.96 3.70
N GLY A 33 -2.96 -18.14 3.87
CA GLY A 33 -3.26 -19.34 3.11
C GLY A 33 -2.57 -19.41 1.74
N ILE A 34 -1.66 -18.50 1.45
CA ILE A 34 -0.75 -18.47 0.30
C ILE A 34 0.64 -18.90 0.81
N SER A 35 1.31 -19.81 0.08
CA SER A 35 2.65 -20.24 0.47
C SER A 35 3.74 -19.30 -0.06
N ALA A 36 4.88 -19.20 0.60
CA ALA A 36 6.03 -18.40 0.18
C ALA A 36 6.41 -18.55 -1.31
N LEU A 37 6.35 -19.76 -1.88
CA LEU A 37 6.58 -19.96 -3.31
C LEU A 37 5.52 -19.28 -4.20
N GLN A 38 4.27 -19.39 -3.82
CA GLN A 38 3.13 -18.82 -4.52
C GLN A 38 3.21 -17.29 -4.41
N GLU A 39 3.66 -16.76 -3.29
CA GLU A 39 3.90 -15.34 -3.08
C GLU A 39 5.09 -14.81 -3.88
N PHE A 40 6.19 -15.56 -3.97
CA PHE A 40 7.30 -15.24 -4.87
C PHE A 40 6.85 -15.15 -6.33
N LEU A 41 5.96 -16.06 -6.76
CA LEU A 41 5.38 -16.06 -8.11
C LEU A 41 4.36 -14.93 -8.32
N ASN A 42 3.64 -14.54 -7.27
CA ASN A 42 2.62 -13.49 -7.30
C ASN A 42 3.19 -12.09 -7.01
N GLY A 43 4.42 -11.99 -6.53
CA GLY A 43 5.05 -10.75 -6.10
C GLY A 43 4.56 -10.22 -4.75
N THR A 44 4.01 -11.08 -3.88
CA THR A 44 3.54 -10.74 -2.51
C THR A 44 4.60 -11.10 -1.46
N SER A 45 4.36 -10.83 -0.17
CA SER A 45 5.38 -10.89 0.89
C SER A 45 5.07 -11.99 1.91
N PRO A 46 5.98 -12.96 2.16
CA PRO A 46 5.71 -14.19 2.91
C PRO A 46 5.70 -14.06 4.42
N ASN A 47 5.73 -12.82 4.93
CA ASN A 47 5.55 -12.55 6.36
C ASN A 47 4.61 -11.35 6.56
N GLN A 48 3.82 -11.01 5.55
CA GLN A 48 2.76 -10.02 5.64
C GLN A 48 1.54 -10.66 5.04
N ASP A 49 0.45 -10.74 5.81
CA ASP A 49 -0.73 -11.45 5.34
C ASP A 49 -1.07 -10.97 3.93
N GLY A 50 -1.20 -11.87 2.96
CA GLY A 50 -1.68 -11.52 1.62
C GLY A 50 -3.15 -11.08 1.59
N GLU A 51 -3.64 -10.53 2.70
CA GLU A 51 -4.88 -9.83 2.91
C GLU A 51 -4.60 -8.46 3.57
N SER A 52 -3.83 -7.61 2.90
CA SER A 52 -4.31 -6.31 2.43
C SER A 52 -3.16 -5.32 2.28
N THR A 53 -2.99 -4.76 1.09
CA THR A 53 -2.26 -3.52 0.88
C THR A 53 -3.01 -2.40 1.62
N THR A 54 -2.83 -2.33 2.94
CA THR A 54 -3.57 -1.39 3.77
C THR A 54 -3.03 0.03 3.61
N LEU A 55 -3.92 1.01 3.69
CA LEU A 55 -3.54 2.43 3.70
C LEU A 55 -2.87 2.87 5.01
N ASP A 56 -2.68 1.99 6.00
CA ASP A 56 -1.97 2.30 7.25
C ASP A 56 -0.45 2.36 6.98
N ILE A 57 0.00 3.57 6.66
CA ILE A 57 1.37 3.87 6.26
C ILE A 57 2.27 3.96 7.49
N ASP A 58 1.79 4.56 8.57
CA ASP A 58 2.58 4.75 9.78
C ASP A 58 2.53 3.53 10.73
N GLY A 59 1.65 2.56 10.43
CA GLY A 59 1.56 1.25 11.08
C GLY A 59 0.88 1.28 12.44
N ASN A 60 0.17 2.37 12.79
CA ASN A 60 -0.44 2.51 14.12
C ASN A 60 -1.79 1.77 14.26
N ASN A 61 -2.21 1.00 13.24
CA ASN A 61 -3.52 0.34 13.10
C ASN A 61 -4.71 1.30 13.08
N ARG A 62 -4.51 2.52 12.59
CA ARG A 62 -5.56 3.49 12.30
C ARG A 62 -5.36 4.02 10.89
N TYR A 63 -6.46 4.39 10.26
CA TYR A 63 -6.47 4.98 8.92
C TYR A 63 -6.75 6.47 9.04
N ASP A 64 -5.73 7.23 9.41
CA ASP A 64 -5.84 8.64 9.77
C ASP A 64 -5.44 9.53 8.58
N ALA A 65 -6.30 10.47 8.20
CA ALA A 65 -6.08 11.29 7.01
C ALA A 65 -4.74 12.07 7.02
N LEU A 66 -4.27 12.49 8.21
CA LEU A 66 -3.09 13.34 8.36
C LEU A 66 -1.78 12.57 8.53
N THR A 67 -1.86 11.29 8.91
CA THR A 67 -0.69 10.44 9.13
C THR A 67 -0.55 9.39 8.04
N ASP A 68 -1.65 8.99 7.40
CA ASP A 68 -1.64 8.01 6.33
C ASP A 68 -1.91 8.65 4.97
N GLY A 69 -3.10 9.24 4.80
CA GLY A 69 -3.49 9.85 3.53
C GLY A 69 -2.54 10.95 3.07
N LEU A 70 -2.06 11.77 4.02
CA LEU A 70 -1.07 12.81 3.71
C LEU A 70 0.31 12.24 3.39
N LEU A 71 0.74 11.13 4.01
CA LEU A 71 2.00 10.46 3.66
C LEU A 71 1.91 9.83 2.26
N VAL A 72 0.79 9.19 1.92
CA VAL A 72 0.52 8.70 0.56
C VAL A 72 0.57 9.85 -0.45
N LEU A 73 -0.15 10.94 -0.19
CA LEU A 73 -0.21 12.10 -1.08
C LEU A 73 1.18 12.73 -1.29
N ARG A 74 1.97 12.88 -0.23
CA ARG A 74 3.34 13.39 -0.32
C ARG A 74 4.26 12.46 -1.10
N SER A 75 4.10 11.16 -0.94
CA SER A 75 4.85 10.14 -1.69
C SER A 75 4.52 10.21 -3.19
N MET A 76 3.24 10.39 -3.56
CA MET A 76 2.82 10.59 -4.95
C MET A 76 3.41 11.88 -5.57
N PHE A 77 3.63 12.93 -4.77
CA PHE A 77 4.37 14.12 -5.21
C PHE A 77 5.89 13.92 -5.28
N GLY A 78 6.40 12.73 -4.96
CA GLY A 78 7.82 12.40 -4.98
C GLY A 78 8.63 13.04 -3.86
N LEU A 79 7.98 13.43 -2.75
CA LEU A 79 8.70 13.95 -1.58
C LEU A 79 9.43 12.82 -0.84
N THR A 80 10.65 13.11 -0.38
CA THR A 80 11.50 12.17 0.37
C THR A 80 12.06 12.85 1.62
N ASP A 81 12.77 12.07 2.44
CA ASP A 81 13.49 12.56 3.62
C ASP A 81 12.58 13.39 4.54
N ASP A 82 13.07 14.49 5.08
CA ASP A 82 12.31 15.37 5.97
C ASP A 82 11.03 15.90 5.31
N ALA A 83 11.02 16.13 3.99
CA ALA A 83 9.85 16.66 3.29
C ALA A 83 8.68 15.65 3.27
N LEU A 84 8.98 14.35 3.32
CA LEU A 84 7.98 13.30 3.41
C LEU A 84 7.32 13.27 4.79
N ILE A 85 8.13 13.27 5.85
CA ILE A 85 7.67 12.93 7.22
C ILE A 85 7.42 14.15 8.14
N ALA A 86 7.87 15.35 7.74
CA ALA A 86 7.79 16.52 8.62
C ALA A 86 6.34 16.84 9.01
N GLY A 87 6.08 16.76 10.32
CA GLY A 87 4.80 17.13 10.95
C GLY A 87 3.63 16.20 10.63
N THR A 88 3.88 15.02 10.05
CA THR A 88 2.83 14.07 9.63
C THR A 88 2.87 12.74 10.35
N VAL A 89 4.00 12.38 10.96
CA VAL A 89 4.10 11.12 11.70
C VAL A 89 3.53 11.28 13.10
N SER A 90 2.61 10.39 13.50
CA SER A 90 2.03 10.39 14.84
C SER A 90 3.05 9.96 15.91
N GLY A 91 2.80 10.33 17.17
CA GLY A 91 3.64 9.91 18.30
C GLY A 91 3.55 8.41 18.62
N ASP A 92 2.57 7.72 18.07
CA ASP A 92 2.34 6.27 18.18
C ASP A 92 2.56 5.52 16.86
N ALA A 93 3.12 6.19 15.85
CA ALA A 93 3.55 5.53 14.61
C ALA A 93 4.60 4.44 14.89
N ILE A 94 4.43 3.29 14.25
CA ILE A 94 5.43 2.22 14.22
C ILE A 94 6.53 2.55 13.20
N PHE A 95 6.13 3.12 12.06
CA PHE A 95 7.01 3.53 10.98
C PHE A 95 7.08 5.05 10.94
N SER A 96 8.26 5.60 11.25
CA SER A 96 8.44 7.04 11.41
C SER A 96 9.57 7.62 10.56
N SER A 97 10.44 6.78 9.99
CA SER A 97 11.53 7.24 9.15
C SER A 97 11.09 7.36 7.69
N SER A 98 11.67 8.30 6.95
CA SER A 98 11.38 8.47 5.53
C SER A 98 11.62 7.20 4.72
N ALA A 99 12.65 6.42 5.08
CA ALA A 99 12.98 5.16 4.42
C ALA A 99 11.89 4.09 4.65
N ASP A 100 11.38 3.98 5.88
CA ASP A 100 10.31 3.03 6.21
C ASP A 100 9.03 3.40 5.46
N ILE A 101 8.64 4.68 5.53
CA ILE A 101 7.44 5.19 4.84
C ILE A 101 7.54 4.97 3.33
N GLN A 102 8.70 5.24 2.73
CA GLN A 102 8.90 5.03 1.30
C GLN A 102 8.84 3.54 0.93
N SER A 103 9.38 2.65 1.77
CA SER A 103 9.26 1.20 1.54
C SER A 103 7.80 0.75 1.57
N ARG A 104 6.98 1.29 2.49
CA ARG A 104 5.55 0.96 2.57
C ARG A 104 4.74 1.58 1.44
N TYR A 105 5.07 2.79 1.00
CA TYR A 105 4.46 3.36 -0.19
C TYR A 105 4.70 2.48 -1.43
N LEU A 106 5.93 1.99 -1.63
CA LEU A 106 6.27 1.14 -2.78
C LEU A 106 5.53 -0.19 -2.78
N THR A 107 5.16 -0.74 -1.61
CA THR A 107 4.32 -1.95 -1.54
C THR A 107 2.87 -1.68 -1.92
N LEU A 108 2.41 -0.43 -1.82
CA LEU A 108 1.04 -0.03 -2.13
C LEU A 108 0.88 0.54 -3.54
N GLU A 109 1.96 0.96 -4.20
CA GLU A 109 1.94 1.75 -5.44
C GLU A 109 0.93 1.24 -6.48
N ASN A 110 0.87 -0.08 -6.70
CA ASN A 110 -0.07 -0.69 -7.66
C ASN A 110 -1.55 -0.65 -7.23
N SER A 111 -1.84 -0.52 -5.94
CA SER A 111 -3.18 -0.41 -5.36
C SER A 111 -3.65 1.03 -5.19
N LEU A 112 -2.80 2.01 -5.51
CA LEU A 112 -3.12 3.43 -5.35
C LEU A 112 -3.83 4.04 -6.56
N ASP A 113 -4.08 3.28 -7.63
CA ASP A 113 -4.95 3.70 -8.75
C ASP A 113 -6.43 3.52 -8.34
N ILE A 114 -6.95 4.52 -7.65
CA ILE A 114 -8.27 4.53 -6.99
C ILE A 114 -9.38 4.74 -8.01
N ASP A 115 -9.16 5.47 -9.09
CA ASP A 115 -10.17 5.67 -10.13
C ASP A 115 -9.98 4.76 -11.37
N ALA A 116 -8.95 3.91 -11.34
CA ALA A 116 -8.64 2.92 -12.37
C ALA A 116 -8.51 3.55 -13.77
N ASP A 117 -7.85 4.70 -13.85
CA ASP A 117 -7.51 5.36 -15.12
C ASP A 117 -6.17 4.87 -15.70
N GLY A 118 -5.45 4.02 -14.97
CA GLY A 118 -4.16 3.45 -15.35
C GLY A 118 -2.96 4.31 -14.94
N ASN A 119 -3.19 5.44 -14.28
CA ASN A 119 -2.17 6.27 -13.66
C ASN A 119 -2.36 6.28 -12.15
N VAL A 120 -1.26 6.45 -11.43
CA VAL A 120 -1.29 6.72 -9.98
C VAL A 120 -0.86 8.17 -9.81
N ASP A 121 -1.79 9.05 -9.47
CA ASP A 121 -1.51 10.47 -9.34
C ASP A 121 -2.11 11.14 -8.09
N ALA A 122 -1.43 12.20 -7.65
CA ALA A 122 -1.77 12.87 -6.41
C ALA A 122 -3.11 13.63 -6.44
N LEU A 123 -3.55 14.09 -7.62
CA LEU A 123 -4.70 14.99 -7.75
C LEU A 123 -6.01 14.23 -7.96
N THR A 124 -5.95 13.02 -8.52
CA THR A 124 -7.07 12.09 -8.65
C THR A 124 -7.08 11.13 -7.45
N ASP A 125 -6.08 10.26 -7.35
CA ASP A 125 -6.02 9.16 -6.39
C ASP A 125 -5.70 9.64 -4.98
N GLY A 126 -4.61 10.40 -4.85
CA GLY A 126 -4.16 10.89 -3.54
C GLY A 126 -5.23 11.74 -2.85
N LEU A 127 -5.99 12.52 -3.63
CA LEU A 127 -7.07 13.32 -3.10
C LEU A 127 -8.32 12.49 -2.78
N LEU A 128 -8.64 11.44 -3.56
CA LEU A 128 -9.70 10.49 -3.23
C LEU A 128 -9.41 9.77 -1.89
N ILE A 129 -8.18 9.28 -1.71
CA ILE A 129 -7.71 8.66 -0.46
C ILE A 129 -7.87 9.65 0.70
N LEU A 130 -7.33 10.86 0.56
CA LEU A 130 -7.35 11.84 1.63
C LEU A 130 -8.79 12.22 2.01
N ARG A 131 -9.68 12.43 1.04
CA ARG A 131 -11.10 12.71 1.28
C ARG A 131 -11.80 11.57 2.00
N TYR A 132 -11.53 10.34 1.60
CA TYR A 132 -12.11 9.16 2.22
C TYR A 132 -11.67 8.99 3.67
N LEU A 133 -10.38 9.18 3.97
CA LEU A 133 -9.87 9.13 5.35
C LEU A 133 -10.42 10.29 6.21
N PHE A 134 -10.80 11.42 5.61
CA PHE A 134 -11.55 12.48 6.32
C PHE A 134 -13.04 12.18 6.52
N GLY A 135 -13.51 10.99 6.14
CA GLY A 135 -14.92 10.60 6.28
C GLY A 135 -15.85 11.16 5.20
N LEU A 136 -15.31 11.74 4.12
CA LEU A 136 -16.13 12.20 3.00
C LEU A 136 -16.60 11.01 2.16
N ARG A 137 -17.87 11.03 1.77
CA ARG A 137 -18.57 9.95 1.05
C ARG A 137 -19.51 10.53 -0.01
N GLY A 138 -20.04 9.70 -0.89
CA GLY A 138 -20.97 10.07 -1.95
C GLY A 138 -20.36 11.07 -2.94
N ASP A 139 -21.17 12.01 -3.44
CA ASP A 139 -20.71 13.01 -4.42
C ASP A 139 -19.52 13.84 -3.91
N THR A 140 -19.46 14.10 -2.60
CA THR A 140 -18.37 14.91 -2.01
C THR A 140 -17.02 14.21 -2.10
N LEU A 141 -17.00 12.88 -2.10
CA LEU A 141 -15.78 12.11 -2.30
C LEU A 141 -15.23 12.35 -3.72
N ILE A 142 -16.09 12.23 -4.73
CA ILE A 142 -15.67 12.11 -6.14
C ILE A 142 -15.68 13.42 -6.93
N ILE A 143 -16.38 14.46 -6.45
CA ILE A 143 -16.62 15.66 -7.25
C ILE A 143 -15.30 16.39 -7.58
N GLY A 144 -15.07 16.57 -8.87
CA GLY A 144 -13.95 17.33 -9.42
C GLY A 144 -12.58 16.69 -9.26
N VAL A 145 -12.51 15.40 -8.90
CA VAL A 145 -11.23 14.70 -8.69
C VAL A 145 -11.09 13.41 -9.50
N VAL A 146 -12.19 12.75 -9.85
CA VAL A 146 -12.13 11.57 -10.72
C VAL A 146 -11.68 11.97 -12.14
N SER A 147 -10.72 11.23 -12.67
CA SER A 147 -10.18 11.39 -14.01
C SER A 147 -11.26 11.22 -15.09
N PRO A 148 -11.21 11.97 -16.21
CA PRO A 148 -12.08 11.72 -17.36
C PRO A 148 -11.90 10.33 -17.98
N ASP A 149 -10.72 9.72 -17.80
CA ASP A 149 -10.36 8.40 -18.32
C ASP A 149 -10.60 7.27 -17.30
N ALA A 150 -11.12 7.61 -16.11
CA ALA A 150 -11.39 6.67 -15.02
C ALA A 150 -12.38 5.57 -15.43
N THR A 151 -12.01 4.32 -15.15
CA THR A 151 -12.92 3.18 -15.30
C THR A 151 -13.69 2.87 -14.02
N ARG A 152 -13.24 3.39 -12.88
CA ARG A 152 -13.92 3.37 -11.57
C ARG A 152 -14.29 4.81 -11.16
N SER A 153 -15.47 5.26 -11.55
CA SER A 153 -15.87 6.68 -11.43
C SER A 153 -17.07 6.96 -10.51
N SER A 154 -17.81 5.94 -10.11
CA SER A 154 -18.94 6.11 -9.19
C SER A 154 -18.46 6.17 -7.74
N SER A 155 -19.15 6.96 -6.91
CA SER A 155 -18.83 7.03 -5.48
C SER A 155 -18.98 5.68 -4.79
N THR A 156 -19.95 4.87 -5.19
CA THR A 156 -20.12 3.51 -4.66
C THR A 156 -18.92 2.63 -4.98
N ASP A 157 -18.46 2.58 -6.23
CA ASP A 157 -17.35 1.71 -6.63
C ASP A 157 -16.03 2.16 -5.98
N ILE A 158 -15.80 3.48 -5.91
CA ILE A 158 -14.62 4.05 -5.26
C ILE A 158 -14.63 3.78 -3.75
N GLU A 159 -15.76 3.96 -3.07
CA GLU A 159 -15.88 3.65 -1.64
C GLU A 159 -15.66 2.17 -1.35
N GLN A 160 -16.18 1.27 -2.19
CA GLN A 160 -15.94 -0.17 -2.04
C GLN A 160 -14.46 -0.51 -2.24
N TYR A 161 -13.79 0.11 -3.21
CA TYR A 161 -12.37 -0.10 -3.42
C TYR A 161 -11.53 0.39 -2.23
N LEU A 162 -11.81 1.61 -1.76
CA LEU A 162 -11.11 2.20 -0.61
C LEU A 162 -11.40 1.45 0.70
N LEU A 163 -12.59 0.87 0.86
CA LEU A 163 -12.92 0.03 2.02
C LEU A 163 -12.01 -1.20 2.12
N ASN A 164 -11.59 -1.78 0.99
CA ASN A 164 -10.66 -2.92 1.03
C ASN A 164 -9.25 -2.50 1.48
N LEU A 165 -8.85 -1.25 1.20
CA LEU A 165 -7.56 -0.69 1.59
C LEU A 165 -7.58 -0.10 3.01
N ALA A 166 -8.75 0.34 3.49
CA ALA A 166 -8.95 0.91 4.82
C ALA A 166 -10.30 0.43 5.41
N PRO A 167 -10.37 -0.81 5.92
CA PRO A 167 -11.61 -1.46 6.34
C PRO A 167 -12.24 -0.90 7.62
N GLU A 168 -11.50 -0.15 8.45
CA GLU A 168 -11.99 0.38 9.72
C GLU A 168 -11.80 1.90 9.84
N ILE A 169 -12.79 2.68 9.38
CA ILE A 169 -12.82 4.16 9.52
C ILE A 169 -14.10 4.63 10.22
#